data_AF-A0A645J734-F1
#
_entry.id   AF-A0A645J734-F1
#
_cell.length_a   1.000
_cell.length_b   1.000
_cell.length_c   1.000
_cell.angle_alpha   90.00
_cell.angle_beta   90.00
_cell.angle_gamma   90.00
#
_symmetry.space_group_name_H-M   'P 1'
#
loop_
_entity.id
_entity.type
_entity.pdbx_description
1 polymer ?
#
loop_
_entity_poly.entity_id
_entity_poly.type
_entity_poly.pdbx_seq_one_letter_code
_entity_poly.pdbx_strand_id
1 'polypeptide(L)'
;MVVWDHEKSRELVKVLQGDFYQVTAEPMAIVCAMGSNIAMPGFLYKATKALFEKGINVESFAQSLMQVNMQFVIQRESYENAVIALNEALCKENYC
;
A
#
# COMPACT_ATOMS: atom_id res chain seq x y z
N MET A 1 -12.43 6.96 4.09
CA MET A 1 -13.33 5.85 4.50
C MET A 1 -12.54 4.95 5.43
N VAL A 2 -12.95 4.84 6.69
CA VAL A 2 -12.27 4.05 7.73
C VAL A 2 -13.09 2.79 7.96
N VAL A 3 -12.67 1.66 7.37
CA VAL A 3 -13.48 0.44 7.37
C VAL A 3 -13.45 -0.26 8.73
N TRP A 4 -12.36 -0.11 9.50
CA TRP A 4 -12.14 -0.85 10.74
C TRP A 4 -12.91 -0.30 11.96
N ASP A 5 -13.36 0.95 11.93
CA ASP A 5 -14.10 1.56 13.05
C ASP A 5 -15.63 1.36 12.95
N HIS A 6 -16.07 0.57 11.96
CA HIS A 6 -17.48 0.23 11.79
C HIS A 6 -17.85 -0.97 12.68
N GLU A 7 -19.00 -0.91 13.37
CA GLU A 7 -19.50 -1.98 14.25
C GLU A 7 -19.52 -3.35 13.55
N LYS A 8 -20.08 -3.42 12.34
CA LYS A 8 -20.07 -4.64 11.50
C LYS A 8 -18.68 -5.22 11.21
N SER A 9 -17.64 -4.39 11.13
CA SER A 9 -16.27 -4.88 10.92
C SER A 9 -15.77 -5.60 12.16
N ARG A 10 -16.14 -5.13 13.34
CA ARG A 10 -15.81 -5.79 14.62
C ARG A 10 -16.56 -7.11 14.77
N GLU A 11 -17.83 -7.16 14.37
CA GLU A 11 -18.62 -8.41 14.32
C GLU A 11 -17.99 -9.44 13.39
N LEU A 12 -17.56 -9.02 12.18
CA LEU A 12 -16.90 -9.89 11.22
C LEU A 12 -15.60 -10.48 11.80
N VAL A 13 -14.74 -9.65 12.37
CA VAL A 13 -13.48 -10.12 12.97
C VAL A 13 -13.76 -11.13 14.09
N LYS A 14 -14.80 -10.91 14.91
CA LYS A 14 -15.21 -11.83 15.97
C LYS A 14 -15.64 -13.19 15.43
N VAL A 15 -16.40 -13.22 14.33
CA VAL A 15 -16.79 -14.48 13.66
C VAL A 15 -15.55 -15.21 13.13
N LEU A 16 -14.68 -14.50 12.42
CA LEU A 16 -13.45 -15.07 11.87
C LEU A 16 -12.53 -15.64 12.95
N GLN A 17 -12.43 -14.98 14.11
CA GLN A 17 -11.64 -15.47 15.25
C GLN A 17 -12.19 -16.76 15.87
N GLY A 18 -13.46 -17.10 15.64
CA GLY A 18 -14.05 -18.38 16.05
C GLY A 18 -13.70 -19.53 15.10
N ASP A 19 -13.52 -19.23 13.81
CA ASP A 19 -13.34 -20.23 12.75
C ASP A 19 -11.87 -20.48 12.37
N PHE A 20 -10.99 -19.50 12.61
CA PHE A 20 -9.58 -19.56 12.21
C PHE A 20 -8.63 -19.54 13.41
N TYR A 21 -7.48 -20.19 13.26
CA TYR A 21 -6.44 -20.28 14.31
C TYR A 21 -5.94 -18.90 14.79
N GLN A 22 -5.75 -17.96 13.87
CA GLN A 22 -5.27 -16.62 14.19
C GLN A 22 -5.82 -15.60 13.20
N VAL A 23 -6.40 -14.53 13.73
CA VAL A 23 -6.93 -13.40 12.94
C VAL A 23 -6.51 -12.10 13.62
N THR A 24 -5.78 -11.27 12.88
CA THR A 24 -5.32 -9.95 13.32
C THR A 24 -5.93 -8.88 12.40
N ALA A 25 -6.39 -7.78 12.98
CA ALA A 25 -6.88 -6.62 12.25
C ALA A 25 -6.08 -5.39 12.70
N GLU A 26 -5.48 -4.69 11.76
CA GLU A 26 -4.63 -3.53 12.03
C GLU A 26 -5.03 -2.35 11.15
N PRO A 27 -4.91 -1.10 11.65
CA PRO A 27 -5.15 0.09 10.86
C PRO A 27 -4.04 0.25 9.81
N MET A 28 -4.41 0.04 8.55
CA MET A 28 -3.49 0.13 7.41
C MET A 28 -3.98 1.18 6.41
N ALA A 29 -3.07 1.63 5.56
CA ALA A 29 -3.36 2.44 4.40
C ALA A 29 -2.88 1.77 3.12
N ILE A 30 -3.56 2.07 2.02
CA ILE A 30 -3.16 1.65 0.68
C ILE A 30 -2.75 2.88 -0.09
N VAL A 31 -1.53 2.89 -0.62
CA VAL A 31 -1.03 3.92 -1.54
C VAL A 31 -0.75 3.26 -2.88
N CYS A 32 -1.20 3.89 -3.96
CA CYS A 32 -1.11 3.33 -5.29
C CYS A 32 -0.30 4.22 -6.21
N ALA A 33 0.62 3.63 -6.97
CA ALA A 33 1.24 4.23 -8.13
C ALA A 33 0.48 3.77 -9.38
N MET A 34 -0.12 4.72 -10.10
CA MET A 34 -0.90 4.46 -11.31
C MET A 34 -0.27 5.17 -12.50
N GLY A 35 -0.20 4.48 -13.64
CA GLY A 35 0.28 5.08 -14.87
C GLY A 35 0.19 4.10 -16.04
N SER A 36 0.10 4.64 -17.25
CA SER A 36 0.01 3.87 -18.49
C SER A 36 1.34 3.24 -18.93
N ASN A 37 2.48 3.70 -18.38
CA ASN A 37 3.83 3.27 -18.75
C ASN A 37 4.67 2.80 -17.54
N ILE A 38 4.03 2.20 -16.52
CA ILE A 38 4.74 1.73 -15.31
C ILE A 38 5.35 0.32 -15.46
N ALA A 39 5.16 -0.32 -16.61
CA ALA A 39 5.68 -1.65 -16.97
C ALA A 39 7.19 -1.67 -17.30
N MET A 40 7.95 -0.66 -16.86
CA MET A 40 9.40 -0.62 -17.08
C MET A 40 10.13 -1.47 -16.01
N PRO A 41 11.11 -2.29 -16.40
CA PRO A 41 11.96 -2.99 -15.45
C PRO A 41 12.58 -2.01 -14.43
N GLY A 42 12.50 -2.36 -13.14
CA GLY A 42 13.02 -1.53 -12.05
C GLY A 42 12.04 -0.50 -11.48
N PHE A 43 10.83 -0.35 -12.03
CA PHE A 43 9.83 0.57 -11.46
C PHE A 43 9.46 0.21 -10.02
N LEU A 44 9.19 -1.07 -9.75
CA LEU A 44 8.91 -1.55 -8.39
C LEU A 44 10.07 -1.25 -7.44
N TYR A 45 11.30 -1.50 -7.86
CA TYR A 45 12.50 -1.20 -7.07
C TYR A 45 12.58 0.29 -6.71
N LYS A 46 12.34 1.20 -7.67
CA LYS A 46 12.33 2.64 -7.41
C LYS A 46 11.28 3.01 -6.37
N ALA A 47 10.06 2.49 -6.52
CA ALA A 47 8.97 2.74 -5.58
C ALA A 47 9.30 2.23 -4.17
N THR A 48 9.76 0.99 -4.03
CA THR A 48 10.10 0.41 -2.71
C THR A 48 11.34 1.06 -2.10
N LYS A 49 12.32 1.47 -2.91
CA LYS A 49 13.49 2.22 -2.44
C LYS A 49 13.08 3.57 -1.85
N ALA A 50 12.18 4.30 -2.51
CA ALA A 50 11.68 5.58 -2.02
C ALA A 50 10.95 5.44 -0.67
N LEU A 51 10.15 4.39 -0.51
CA LEU A 51 9.49 4.07 0.76
C LEU A 51 10.53 3.70 1.84
N PHE A 52 11.51 2.86 1.51
CA PHE A 52 12.59 2.49 2.42
C PHE A 52 13.42 3.69 2.89
N GLU A 53 13.76 4.62 2.00
CA GLU A 53 14.52 5.84 2.33
C GLU A 53 13.77 6.77 3.29
N LYS A 54 12.44 6.67 3.37
CA LYS A 54 11.61 7.36 4.37
C LYS A 54 11.31 6.51 5.61
N GLY A 55 11.90 5.32 5.72
CA GLY A 55 11.67 4.39 6.83
C GLY A 55 10.27 3.78 6.83
N ILE A 56 9.60 3.70 5.68
CA ILE A 56 8.25 3.17 5.54
C ILE A 56 8.33 1.70 5.12
N ASN A 57 7.84 0.81 5.98
CA ASN A 57 7.74 -0.62 5.66
C ASN A 57 6.56 -0.89 4.71
N VAL A 58 6.72 -1.89 3.84
CA VAL A 58 5.65 -2.39 2.97
C VAL A 58 5.14 -3.70 3.56
N GLU A 59 3.92 -3.69 4.10
CA GLU A 59 3.29 -4.85 4.75
C GLU A 59 2.73 -5.84 3.72
N SER A 60 2.27 -5.32 2.58
CA SER A 60 1.79 -6.12 1.48
C SER A 60 1.87 -5.35 0.17
N PHE A 61 1.92 -6.08 -0.93
CA PHE A 61 2.05 -5.53 -2.28
C PHE A 61 1.14 -6.28 -3.25
N ALA A 62 0.46 -5.52 -4.11
CA ALA A 62 -0.33 -6.07 -5.20
C ALA A 62 -0.12 -5.25 -6.47
N GLN A 63 -0.04 -5.94 -7.62
CA GLN A 63 0.08 -5.32 -8.93
C GLN A 63 -0.89 -5.99 -9.92
N SER A 64 -1.49 -5.19 -10.81
CA SER A 64 -2.33 -5.73 -11.88
C SER A 64 -1.50 -6.39 -12.99
N LEU A 65 -2.07 -7.38 -13.68
CA LEU A 65 -1.42 -8.05 -14.83
C LEU A 65 -1.12 -7.07 -15.97
N MET A 66 -2.00 -6.08 -16.17
CA MET A 66 -1.76 -5.01 -17.15
C MET A 66 -0.68 -4.03 -16.70
N GLN A 67 -0.18 -4.17 -15.47
CA GLN A 67 0.86 -3.33 -14.89
C GLN A 67 0.53 -1.85 -15.07
N VAL A 68 -0.70 -1.46 -14.72
CA VAL A 68 -1.16 -0.06 -14.74
C VAL A 68 -1.41 0.49 -13.34
N ASN A 69 -1.41 -0.39 -12.34
CA ASN A 69 -1.66 -0.06 -10.95
C ASN A 69 -0.81 -0.96 -10.04
N MET A 70 0.04 -0.33 -9.23
CA MET A 70 0.81 -0.96 -8.15
C MET A 70 0.32 -0.42 -6.81
N GLN A 71 -0.06 -1.31 -5.91
CA GLN A 71 -0.68 -0.99 -4.63
C GLN A 71 0.23 -1.46 -3.50
N PHE A 72 0.57 -0.55 -2.60
CA PHE A 72 1.40 -0.79 -1.43
C PHE A 72 0.53 -0.65 -0.19
N VAL A 73 0.49 -1.69 0.64
CA VAL A 73 -0.12 -1.65 1.97
C VAL A 73 0.95 -1.24 2.97
N ILE A 74 0.67 -0.19 3.72
CA ILE A 74 1.59 0.44 4.68
C ILE A 74 0.85 0.81 5.96
N GLN A 75 1.59 1.11 7.03
CA GLN A 75 1.00 1.66 8.24
C GLN A 75 0.27 2.99 7.97
N ARG A 76 -0.86 3.19 8.66
CA ARG A 76 -1.77 4.31 8.39
C ARG A 76 -1.13 5.67 8.63
N GLU A 77 -0.23 5.75 9.60
CA GLU A 77 0.50 6.93 10.03
C GLU A 77 1.50 7.39 8.96
N SER A 78 2.01 6.43 8.17
CA SER A 78 2.99 6.69 7.11
C SER A 78 2.35 7.15 5.79
N TYR A 79 1.01 7.21 5.70
CA TYR A 79 0.30 7.49 4.46
C TYR A 79 0.77 8.75 3.74
N GLU A 80 0.83 9.88 4.44
CA GLU A 80 1.22 11.16 3.84
C GLU A 80 2.67 11.13 3.34
N ASN A 81 3.59 10.64 4.19
CA ASN A 81 5.00 10.51 3.83
C ASN A 81 5.21 9.55 2.65
N ALA A 82 4.43 8.47 2.56
CA ALA A 82 4.50 7.52 1.46
C ALA A 82 4.04 8.14 0.14
N VAL A 83 2.95 8.91 0.16
CA VAL A 83 2.47 9.62 -1.04
C VAL A 83 3.52 10.61 -1.53
N ILE A 84 4.13 11.38 -0.61
CA ILE A 84 5.19 12.34 -0.95
C ILE A 84 6.41 11.61 -1.54
N ALA A 85 6.88 10.55 -0.88
CA ALA A 85 8.04 9.77 -1.32
C ALA A 85 7.85 9.17 -2.71
N LEU A 86 6.69 8.55 -2.95
CA LEU A 86 6.37 7.95 -4.25
C LEU A 86 6.22 9.01 -5.33
N ASN A 87 5.62 10.17 -5.02
CA ASN A 87 5.52 11.26 -6.00
C ASN A 87 6.90 11.84 -6.37
N GLU A 88 7.77 12.04 -5.38
CA GLU A 88 9.14 12.51 -5.61
C GLU A 88 9.92 11.54 -6.51
N ALA A 89 9.89 10.25 -6.19
CA ALA A 89 10.67 9.24 -6.90
C ALA A 89 10.10 8.84 -8.27
N LEU A 90 8.77 8.91 -8.47
CA LEU A 90 8.13 8.38 -9.68
C LEU A 90 7.63 9.47 -10.63
N CYS A 91 7.38 10.69 -10.15
CA CYS A 91 6.83 11.76 -10.98
C CYS A 91 7.79 12.94 -11.17
N LYS A 92 8.63 13.28 -10.18
CA LYS A 92 9.53 14.45 -10.27
C LYS A 92 10.88 14.13 -10.91
N GLU A 93 11.38 12.90 -10.79
CA GLU A 93 12.60 12.48 -11.49
C GLU A 93 12.32 12.13 -12.97
N ASN A 94 12.43 13.13 -13.86
CA ASN A 94 12.69 13.08 -15.32
C ASN A 94 12.45 11.75 -16.08
N TYR A 95 11.24 11.16 -16.00
CA TYR A 95 10.80 10.06 -16.86
C TYR A 95 9.31 10.17 -17.24
N CYS A 96 8.80 11.39 -17.38
CA CYS A 96 7.60 11.64 -18.19
C CYS A 96 8.02 11.91 -19.64
#